data_AF-A0A1W1V0R0-F1
#
_entry.id   AF-A0A1W1V0R0-F1
#
_cell.length_a   1.000
_cell.length_b   1.000
_cell.length_c   1.000
_cell.angle_alpha   90.00
_cell.angle_beta   90.00
_cell.angle_gamma   90.00
#
_symmetry.space_group_name_H-M   'P 1'
#
loop_
_entity.id
_entity.type
_entity.pdbx_description
1 polymer ?
#
loop_
_entity_poly.entity_id
_entity_poly.type
_entity_poly.pdbx_seq_one_letter_code
_entity_poly.pdbx_strand_id
1 'polypeptide(L)'
;MKKHIKKTIFIIAFLLVLLGIAIFISLSKFNVENPFSVVTGLYKITFTDTEYVKIQEYPKVIIAKPNNANDLLNKYMEGEGYYEKDRLGAIIEFTQAESVNYVEFSVNKYYSLWKWNE
;
A
#
# COMPACT_ATOMS: atom_id res chain seq x y z
N MET A 1 -22.33 27.83 29.28
CA MET A 1 -21.33 27.47 28.25
C MET A 1 -21.97 26.55 27.23
N LYS A 2 -22.02 27.04 26.00
CA LYS A 2 -23.16 26.97 25.09
C LYS A 2 -23.16 25.64 24.33
N LYS A 3 -24.32 25.00 24.15
CA LYS A 3 -24.55 23.70 23.46
C LYS A 3 -23.63 23.42 22.26
N HIS A 4 -23.29 24.45 21.49
CA HIS A 4 -22.35 24.42 20.38
C HIS A 4 -20.93 23.97 20.76
N ILE A 5 -20.39 24.41 21.90
CA ILE A 5 -19.05 24.02 22.38
C ILE A 5 -19.02 22.51 22.69
N LYS A 6 -20.03 21.99 23.38
CA LYS A 6 -20.15 20.54 23.64
C LYS A 6 -20.27 19.73 22.35
N LYS A 7 -21.03 20.23 21.36
CA LYS A 7 -21.15 19.62 20.04
C LYS A 7 -19.81 19.61 19.28
N THR A 8 -19.07 20.72 19.31
CA THR A 8 -17.75 20.82 18.67
C THR A 8 -16.74 19.88 19.31
N ILE A 9 -16.69 19.80 20.64
CA ILE A 9 -15.83 18.85 21.36
C ILE A 9 -16.14 17.41 20.95
N PHE A 10 -17.43 17.06 20.88
CA PHE A 10 -17.85 15.73 20.45
C PHE A 10 -17.42 15.41 19.02
N ILE A 11 -17.58 16.36 18.08
CA ILE A 11 -17.14 16.18 16.68
C ILE A 11 -15.63 15.97 16.61
N ILE A 12 -14.85 16.77 17.33
CA ILE A 12 -13.38 16.64 17.36
C ILE A 12 -12.97 15.29 17.94
N ALA A 13 -13.55 14.89 19.06
CA ALA A 13 -13.28 13.59 19.68
C ALA A 13 -13.61 12.44 18.72
N PHE A 14 -14.76 12.51 18.04
CA PHE A 14 -15.15 11.53 17.03
C PHE A 14 -14.17 11.45 15.86
N LEU A 15 -13.73 12.60 15.32
CA LEU A 15 -12.73 12.66 14.25
C LEU A 15 -11.38 12.08 14.68
N LEU A 16 -10.95 12.33 15.93
CA LEU A 16 -9.73 11.75 16.48
C LEU A 16 -9.82 10.23 16.60
N VAL A 17 -10.97 9.70 17.01
CA VAL A 17 -11.20 8.23 17.04
C VAL A 17 -11.12 7.65 15.63
N LEU A 18 -11.78 8.27 14.65
CA LEU A 18 -11.72 7.82 13.25
C LEU A 18 -10.29 7.85 12.70
N LEU A 19 -9.53 8.90 13.00
CA LEU A 19 -8.13 9.00 12.59
C LEU A 19 -7.28 7.90 13.24
N GLY A 20 -7.49 7.62 14.54
CA GLY A 20 -6.82 6.52 15.23
C GLY A 20 -7.10 5.16 14.60
N ILE A 21 -8.36 4.90 14.22
CA ILE A 21 -8.74 3.67 13.51
C ILE A 21 -8.07 3.60 12.13
N ALA A 22 -8.03 4.72 11.38
CA ALA A 22 -7.41 4.76 10.07
C ALA A 22 -5.90 4.46 10.14
N ILE A 23 -5.19 5.06 11.10
CA ILE A 23 -3.77 4.78 11.36
C ILE A 23 -3.57 3.31 11.72
N PHE A 24 -4.40 2.77 12.62
CA PHE A 24 -4.32 1.37 13.03
C PHE A 24 -4.50 0.41 11.84
N ILE A 25 -5.47 0.67 10.95
CA ILE A 25 -5.67 -0.13 9.74
C ILE A 25 -4.48 0.00 8.78
N SER A 26 -3.97 1.23 8.59
CA SER A 26 -2.82 1.49 7.72
C SER A 26 -1.58 0.69 8.14
N LEU A 27 -1.25 0.73 9.44
CA LEU A 27 -0.12 -0.01 9.99
C LEU A 27 -0.36 -1.53 9.95
N SER A 28 -1.53 -2.00 10.39
CA SER A 28 -1.79 -3.45 10.50
C SER A 28 -1.95 -4.17 9.16
N LYS A 29 -2.42 -3.48 8.11
CA LYS A 29 -2.69 -4.09 6.79
C LYS A 29 -1.65 -3.77 5.75
N PHE A 30 -1.13 -2.54 5.75
CA PHE A 30 -0.24 -2.06 4.70
C PHE A 30 1.20 -1.86 5.21
N ASN A 31 1.41 -1.88 6.53
CA ASN A 31 2.67 -1.47 7.16
C ASN A 31 3.10 -0.06 6.73
N VAL A 32 2.12 0.84 6.60
CA VAL A 32 2.32 2.23 6.16
C VAL A 32 1.91 3.19 7.26
N GLU A 33 2.78 4.17 7.55
CA GLU A 33 2.56 5.16 8.62
C GLU A 33 1.47 6.18 8.27
N ASN A 34 1.39 6.56 7.00
CA ASN A 34 0.47 7.60 6.52
C ASN A 34 -0.84 6.97 5.99
N PRO A 35 -1.96 6.98 6.74
CA PRO A 35 -3.21 6.42 6.24
C PRO A 35 -3.78 7.17 5.03
N PHE A 36 -3.42 8.44 4.83
CA PHE A 36 -3.89 9.21 3.68
C PHE A 36 -3.24 8.75 2.37
N SER A 37 -1.98 8.29 2.40
CA SER A 37 -1.35 7.74 1.20
C SER A 37 -2.03 6.42 0.78
N VAL A 38 -2.42 5.59 1.75
CA VAL A 38 -3.22 4.38 1.50
C VAL A 38 -4.56 4.73 0.85
N VAL A 39 -5.33 5.64 1.45
CA VAL A 39 -6.65 6.03 0.92
C VAL A 39 -6.54 6.61 -0.49
N THR A 40 -5.58 7.52 -0.71
CA THR A 40 -5.39 8.15 -2.03
C THR A 40 -4.90 7.18 -3.09
N GLY A 41 -4.02 6.24 -2.72
CA GLY A 41 -3.57 5.20 -3.64
C GLY A 41 -4.70 4.21 -3.98
N LEU A 42 -5.52 3.80 -2.99
CA LEU A 42 -6.69 2.93 -3.23
C LEU A 42 -7.69 3.63 -4.14
N TYR A 43 -7.94 4.93 -3.91
CA TYR A 43 -8.80 5.73 -4.77
C TYR A 43 -8.29 5.75 -6.21
N LYS A 44 -6.99 6.01 -6.43
CA LYS A 44 -6.39 6.03 -7.77
C LYS A 44 -6.54 4.68 -8.48
N ILE A 45 -6.11 3.57 -7.88
CA ILE A 45 -6.20 2.26 -8.56
C ILE A 45 -7.64 1.79 -8.81
N THR A 46 -8.61 2.31 -8.05
CA THR A 46 -10.03 1.92 -8.16
C THR A 46 -10.79 2.77 -9.17
N PHE A 47 -10.57 4.09 -9.16
CA PHE A 47 -11.40 5.05 -9.89
C PHE A 47 -10.70 5.72 -11.08
N THR A 48 -9.43 5.39 -11.34
CA THR A 48 -8.68 5.92 -12.49
C THR A 48 -8.01 4.80 -13.28
N ASP A 49 -7.36 5.18 -14.38
CA ASP A 49 -6.54 4.26 -15.19
C ASP A 49 -5.19 3.93 -14.55
N THR A 50 -4.86 4.51 -13.40
CA THR A 50 -3.60 4.27 -12.70
C THR A 50 -3.48 2.80 -12.29
N GLU A 51 -2.46 2.10 -12.80
CA GLU A 51 -2.27 0.67 -12.55
C GLU A 51 -1.68 0.40 -11.16
N TYR A 52 -0.77 1.25 -10.70
CA TYR A 52 -0.14 1.13 -9.38
C TYR A 52 0.22 2.50 -8.79
N VAL A 53 0.30 2.55 -7.47
CA VAL A 53 0.65 3.74 -6.70
C VAL A 53 1.58 3.36 -5.57
N LYS A 54 2.74 4.03 -5.52
CA LYS A 54 3.62 3.98 -4.36
C LYS A 54 3.00 4.78 -3.21
N ILE A 55 2.79 4.13 -2.08
CA ILE A 55 2.15 4.70 -0.89
C ILE A 55 3.14 4.93 0.26
N GLN A 56 4.33 4.36 0.18
CA GLN A 56 5.45 4.60 1.09
C GLN A 56 6.79 4.43 0.35
N GLU A 57 7.75 5.31 0.65
CA GLU A 57 9.10 5.26 0.06
C GLU A 57 10.00 4.22 0.75
N TYR A 58 10.02 4.18 2.09
CA TYR A 58 10.86 3.26 2.86
C TYR A 58 10.15 2.73 4.12
N PRO A 59 10.11 1.39 4.35
CA PRO A 59 10.29 0.37 3.32
C PRO A 59 9.28 0.60 2.19
N LYS A 60 9.68 0.33 0.94
CA LYS A 60 8.85 0.63 -0.23
C LYS A 60 7.56 -0.19 -0.19
N VAL A 61 6.43 0.49 -0.34
CA VAL A 61 5.12 -0.15 -0.43
C VAL A 61 4.34 0.40 -1.61
N ILE A 62 3.89 -0.50 -2.47
CA ILE A 62 3.08 -0.18 -3.65
C ILE A 62 1.76 -0.93 -3.56
N ILE A 63 0.67 -0.23 -3.89
CA ILE A 63 -0.61 -0.86 -4.18
C ILE A 63 -0.91 -0.78 -5.67
N ALA A 64 -1.37 -1.89 -6.23
CA ALA A 64 -1.66 -2.04 -7.63
C ALA A 64 -3.07 -2.58 -7.85
N LYS A 65 -3.57 -2.44 -9.08
CA LYS A 65 -4.82 -3.07 -9.50
C LYS A 65 -4.74 -4.59 -9.26
N PRO A 66 -5.83 -5.22 -8.80
CA PRO A 66 -5.82 -6.65 -8.51
C PRO A 66 -5.85 -7.50 -9.79
N ASN A 67 -6.35 -6.93 -10.90
CA ASN A 67 -6.41 -7.60 -12.19
C ASN A 67 -4.99 -7.70 -12.77
N ASN A 68 -4.56 -8.91 -13.12
CA ASN A 68 -3.22 -9.20 -13.65
C ASN A 68 -2.08 -8.75 -12.71
N ALA A 69 -2.29 -8.87 -11.39
CA ALA A 69 -1.37 -8.41 -10.36
C ALA A 69 0.07 -8.95 -10.49
N ASN A 70 0.24 -10.23 -10.85
CA ASN A 70 1.57 -10.80 -11.08
C ASN A 70 2.26 -10.16 -12.29
N ASP A 71 1.55 -10.04 -13.42
CA ASP A 71 2.10 -9.43 -14.64
C ASP A 71 2.46 -7.95 -14.41
N LEU A 72 1.67 -7.23 -13.62
CA LEU A 72 1.98 -5.84 -13.25
C LEU A 72 3.25 -5.74 -12.42
N LEU A 73 3.44 -6.61 -11.43
CA LEU A 73 4.67 -6.63 -10.64
C LEU A 73 5.88 -6.99 -11.51
N ASN A 74 5.73 -8.00 -12.36
CA ASN A 74 6.83 -8.46 -13.23
C ASN A 74 7.23 -7.36 -14.22
N LYS A 75 6.27 -6.71 -14.87
CA LYS A 75 6.54 -5.55 -15.74
C LYS A 75 7.20 -4.40 -15.00
N TYR A 76 6.77 -4.12 -13.77
CA TYR A 76 7.40 -3.09 -12.94
C TYR A 76 8.87 -3.43 -12.67
N MET A 77 9.15 -4.67 -12.24
CA MET A 77 10.51 -5.11 -11.93
C MET A 77 11.40 -5.21 -13.17
N GLU A 78 10.86 -5.69 -14.30
CA GLU A 78 11.55 -5.70 -15.60
C GLU A 78 11.90 -4.29 -16.06
N GLY A 79 11.02 -3.31 -15.84
CA GLY A 79 11.28 -1.89 -16.11
C GLY A 79 12.43 -1.31 -15.28
N GLU A 80 12.64 -1.84 -14.07
CA GLU A 80 13.78 -1.52 -13.21
C GLU A 80 15.02 -2.40 -13.52
N GLY A 81 14.92 -3.29 -14.52
CA GLY A 81 15.99 -4.18 -14.98
C GLY A 81 16.20 -5.44 -14.14
N TYR A 82 15.23 -5.80 -13.31
CA TYR A 82 15.21 -7.03 -12.54
C TYR A 82 14.42 -8.13 -13.26
N TYR A 83 14.75 -9.39 -12.97
CA TYR A 83 13.95 -10.54 -13.36
C TYR A 83 13.63 -11.44 -12.17
N GLU A 84 12.47 -12.10 -12.21
CA GLU A 84 12.05 -13.07 -11.18
C GLU A 84 12.98 -14.28 -11.23
N LYS A 85 13.61 -14.60 -10.10
CA LYS A 85 14.53 -15.74 -9.95
C LYS A 85 13.89 -16.90 -9.20
N ASP A 86 13.20 -16.62 -8.11
CA ASP A 86 12.55 -17.64 -7.27
C ASP A 86 11.32 -17.07 -6.54
N ARG A 87 10.44 -17.95 -6.08
CA ARG A 87 9.22 -17.59 -5.34
C ARG A 87 9.01 -18.52 -4.15
N LEU A 88 9.08 -17.95 -2.95
CA LEU A 88 8.89 -18.63 -1.67
C LEU A 88 7.58 -18.16 -1.04
N GLY A 89 6.47 -18.80 -1.44
CA GLY A 89 5.13 -18.46 -0.98
C GLY A 89 4.72 -17.06 -1.45
N ALA A 90 4.58 -16.13 -0.50
CA ALA A 90 4.26 -14.73 -0.78
C ALA A 90 5.49 -13.88 -1.12
N ILE A 91 6.71 -14.36 -0.90
CA ILE A 91 7.93 -13.61 -1.18
C ILE A 91 8.45 -14.00 -2.57
N ILE A 92 8.74 -13.01 -3.39
CA ILE A 92 9.33 -13.17 -4.72
C ILE A 92 10.74 -12.59 -4.69
N GLU A 93 11.72 -13.36 -5.13
CA GLU A 93 13.11 -12.94 -5.29
C GLU A 93 13.32 -12.42 -6.72
N PHE A 94 13.69 -11.15 -6.83
CA PHE A 94 14.07 -10.50 -8.07
C PHE A 94 15.56 -10.21 -8.07
N THR A 95 16.25 -10.47 -9.18
CA THR A 95 17.70 -10.25 -9.28
C THR A 95 18.07 -9.39 -10.48
N GLN A 96 19.13 -8.59 -10.31
CA GLN A 96 19.75 -7.78 -11.35
C GLN A 96 21.25 -7.74 -11.08
N ALA A 97 22.03 -8.41 -11.93
CA ALA A 97 23.48 -8.57 -11.78
C ALA A 97 23.88 -9.06 -10.37
N GLU A 98 24.36 -8.17 -9.50
CA GLU A 98 24.77 -8.48 -8.12
C GLU A 98 23.75 -8.02 -7.05
N SER A 99 22.63 -7.41 -7.46
CA SER A 99 21.58 -6.95 -6.54
C SER A 99 20.40 -7.91 -6.49
N VAL A 100 19.86 -8.13 -5.29
CA VAL A 100 18.71 -8.99 -5.03
C VAL A 100 17.67 -8.20 -4.25
N ASN A 101 16.43 -8.24 -4.72
CA ASN A 101 15.26 -7.63 -4.07
C ASN A 101 14.26 -8.71 -3.67
N TYR A 102 13.82 -8.66 -2.43
CA TYR A 102 12.75 -9.52 -1.93
C TYR A 102 11.46 -8.72 -1.82
N VAL A 103 10.44 -9.14 -2.56
CA VAL A 103 9.14 -8.47 -2.57
C VAL A 103 8.08 -9.40 -1.98
N GLU A 104 7.49 -9.01 -0.85
CA GLU A 104 6.29 -9.67 -0.33
C GLU A 104 5.08 -9.22 -1.15
N PHE A 105 4.55 -10.15 -1.92
CA PHE A 105 3.43 -10.00 -2.82
C PHE A 105 2.16 -10.61 -2.22
N SER A 106 1.10 -9.82 -2.17
CA SER A 106 -0.23 -10.30 -1.82
C SER A 106 -1.29 -9.67 -2.74
N VAL A 107 -2.41 -10.37 -2.92
CA VAL A 107 -3.51 -9.89 -3.75
C VAL A 107 -4.85 -10.30 -3.15
N ASN A 108 -5.82 -9.40 -3.24
CA ASN A 108 -7.22 -9.67 -2.92
C ASN A 108 -8.12 -9.07 -4.02
N LYS A 109 -9.44 -9.13 -3.84
CA LYS A 109 -10.42 -8.64 -4.81
C LYS A 109 -10.28 -7.13 -5.15
N TYR A 110 -9.71 -6.34 -4.24
CA TYR A 110 -9.70 -4.88 -4.31
C TYR A 110 -8.34 -4.32 -4.74
N TYR A 111 -7.25 -4.96 -4.34
CA TYR A 111 -5.89 -4.50 -4.64
C TYR A 111 -4.88 -5.64 -4.61
N SER A 112 -3.74 -5.40 -5.26
CA SER A 112 -2.49 -6.10 -4.99
C SER A 112 -1.56 -5.20 -4.17
N LEU A 113 -0.81 -5.80 -3.24
CA LEU A 113 0.09 -5.10 -2.33
C LEU A 113 1.48 -5.72 -2.46
N TRP A 114 2.46 -4.85 -2.74
CA TRP A 114 3.86 -5.21 -2.91
C TRP A 114 4.67 -4.48 -1.85
N LYS A 115 5.37 -5.22 -1.01
CA LYS A 115 6.21 -4.67 0.07
C LYS A 115 7.65 -5.12 -0.16
N TRP A 116 8.57 -4.19 -0.26
CA TRP A 116 9.98 -4.52 -0.34
C TRP A 116 10.51 -4.80 1.07
N ASN A 117 11.21 -5.93 1.19
CA ASN A 117 11.98 -6.27 2.38
C ASN A 117 13.40 -5.72 2.18
N GLU A 118 13.55 -4.42 2.43
CA GLU A 118 14.82 -3.69 2.45
C GLU A 118 15.38 -3.60 3.88
#